data_AF-A0A8I1A2R3-F1
#
_entry.id   AF-A0A8I1A2R3-F1
#
_cell.length_a   1.000
_cell.length_b   1.000
_cell.length_c   1.000
_cell.angle_alpha   90.00
_cell.angle_beta   90.00
_cell.angle_gamma   90.00
#
_symmetry.space_group_name_H-M   'P 1'
#
loop_
_entity.id
_entity.type
_entity.pdbx_description
1 polymer ?
#
loop_
_entity_poly.entity_id
_entity_poly.type
_entity_poly.pdbx_seq_one_letter_code
_entity_poly.pdbx_strand_id
1 'polypeptide(L)'
;MKTVKNLTAAIAILAMAVVVLYKSAHQGHAKMTDRKILKKASAAVDDSAYTRLWEERNEEALSEGLAVSHVKQDKRKTRPVRLAGKSMQKKETGNTAQPGKNEIKGKMAGDGPGKKRFDVTPAEKRLLAKAVYGEARGESFKGQVAVAAVILNRTEHAAFPDSIRGVIYQKNAFTAVSDGQIQLEPDAKAVRAVEMAIQGGDPTQGAVYYYNPEIATSEWMEKKASNSKKMRIGEHVFF
;
A
#
# COMPACT_ATOMS: atom_id res chain seq x y z
N MET A 1 -7.78 -15.80 20.23
CA MET A 1 -9.00 -16.22 19.50
C MET A 1 -9.02 -15.85 18.01
N LYS A 2 -8.51 -14.69 17.56
CA LYS A 2 -8.50 -14.31 16.11
C LYS A 2 -7.57 -15.19 15.25
N THR A 3 -6.40 -15.56 15.77
CA THR A 3 -5.40 -16.39 15.08
C THR A 3 -5.92 -17.79 14.74
N VAL A 4 -6.64 -18.43 15.66
CA VAL A 4 -7.21 -19.78 15.47
C VAL A 4 -8.33 -19.78 14.42
N LYS A 5 -9.14 -18.71 14.36
CA LYS A 5 -10.21 -18.55 13.35
C LYS A 5 -9.65 -18.33 11.94
N ASN A 6 -8.54 -17.61 11.81
CA ASN A 6 -7.88 -17.41 10.53
C ASN A 6 -7.22 -18.70 10.02
N LEU A 7 -6.65 -19.50 10.92
CA LEU A 7 -6.03 -20.78 10.57
C LEU A 7 -7.06 -21.81 10.10
N THR A 8 -8.21 -21.90 10.78
CA THR A 8 -9.30 -22.79 10.36
C THR A 8 -9.87 -22.42 9.00
N ALA A 9 -10.03 -21.11 8.71
CA ALA A 9 -10.46 -20.64 7.40
C ALA A 9 -9.43 -20.98 6.29
N ALA A 10 -8.13 -20.82 6.56
CA ALA A 10 -7.07 -21.15 5.61
C ALA A 10 -7.01 -22.66 5.31
N ILE A 11 -7.11 -23.51 6.33
CA ILE A 11 -7.15 -24.98 6.17
C ILE A 11 -8.36 -25.41 5.35
N ALA A 12 -9.55 -24.83 5.59
CA ALA A 12 -10.76 -25.14 4.84
C ALA A 12 -10.63 -24.75 3.35
N ILE A 13 -10.04 -23.58 3.06
CA ILE A 13 -9.81 -23.11 1.68
C ILE A 13 -8.78 -24.01 0.97
N LEU A 14 -7.70 -24.40 1.64
CA LEU A 14 -6.69 -25.33 1.10
C LEU A 14 -7.29 -26.72 0.83
N ALA A 15 -8.09 -27.26 1.75
CA ALA A 15 -8.79 -28.53 1.55
C ALA A 15 -9.74 -28.48 0.35
N MET A 16 -10.51 -27.38 0.19
CA MET A 16 -11.35 -27.16 -1.00
C MET A 16 -10.51 -27.08 -2.28
N ALA A 17 -9.37 -26.39 -2.26
CA ALA A 17 -8.49 -26.27 -3.42
C ALA A 17 -7.89 -27.63 -3.83
N VAL A 18 -7.48 -28.47 -2.86
CA VAL A 18 -7.01 -29.83 -3.11
C VAL A 18 -8.11 -30.70 -3.76
N VAL A 19 -9.34 -30.61 -3.25
CA VAL A 19 -10.50 -31.31 -3.84
C VAL A 19 -10.79 -30.82 -5.27
N VAL A 20 -10.65 -29.51 -5.52
CA VAL A 20 -10.84 -28.92 -6.86
C VAL A 20 -9.75 -29.37 -7.84
N LEU A 21 -8.49 -29.40 -7.42
CA LEU A 21 -7.37 -29.90 -8.24
C LEU A 21 -7.56 -31.38 -8.57
N TYR A 22 -7.97 -32.19 -7.59
CA TYR A 22 -8.29 -33.59 -7.79
C TYR A 22 -9.43 -33.80 -8.80
N LYS A 23 -10.55 -33.08 -8.65
CA LYS A 23 -11.66 -33.16 -9.62
C LYS A 23 -11.28 -32.67 -11.02
N SER A 24 -10.49 -31.59 -11.12
CA SER A 24 -10.06 -31.04 -12.40
C SER A 24 -9.13 -32.00 -13.15
N ALA A 25 -8.23 -32.70 -12.44
CA ALA A 25 -7.35 -33.72 -13.01
C ALA A 25 -8.12 -34.94 -13.57
N HIS A 26 -9.33 -35.20 -13.08
CA HIS A 26 -10.14 -36.35 -13.48
C HIS A 26 -11.33 -36.03 -14.41
N GLN A 27 -11.78 -34.78 -14.52
CA GLN A 27 -12.99 -34.40 -15.28
C GLN A 27 -12.76 -33.50 -16.50
N GLY A 28 -11.51 -33.25 -16.89
CA GLY A 28 -11.16 -32.68 -18.21
C GLY A 28 -11.35 -31.16 -18.39
N HIS A 29 -12.17 -30.46 -17.58
CA HIS A 29 -12.23 -28.98 -17.61
C HIS A 29 -12.63 -28.40 -16.24
N ALA A 30 -11.80 -27.49 -15.71
CA ALA A 30 -12.10 -26.75 -14.49
C ALA A 30 -13.25 -25.75 -14.72
N LYS A 31 -14.30 -25.80 -13.90
CA LYS A 31 -15.45 -24.89 -13.98
C LYS A 31 -15.06 -23.49 -13.49
N MET A 32 -15.85 -22.47 -13.84
CA MET A 32 -15.62 -21.09 -13.37
C MET A 32 -15.58 -20.99 -11.83
N THR A 33 -16.37 -21.79 -11.13
CA THR A 33 -16.35 -21.92 -9.67
C THR A 33 -15.02 -22.42 -9.14
N ASP A 34 -14.41 -23.37 -9.84
CA ASP A 34 -13.13 -23.99 -9.49
C ASP A 34 -12.02 -22.94 -9.60
N ARG A 35 -12.01 -22.14 -10.67
CA ARG A 35 -11.08 -21.01 -10.84
C ARG A 35 -11.21 -19.98 -9.73
N LYS A 36 -12.43 -19.65 -9.27
CA LYS A 36 -12.64 -18.71 -8.15
C LYS A 36 -12.11 -19.27 -6.83
N ILE A 37 -12.28 -20.57 -6.58
CA ILE A 37 -11.75 -21.24 -5.38
C ILE A 37 -10.21 -21.25 -5.42
N LEU A 38 -9.61 -21.61 -6.55
CA LEU A 38 -8.15 -21.63 -6.72
C LEU A 38 -7.53 -20.23 -6.59
N LYS A 39 -8.15 -19.19 -7.16
CA LYS A 39 -7.72 -17.79 -6.98
C LYS A 39 -7.72 -17.38 -5.50
N LYS A 40 -8.80 -17.68 -4.77
CA LYS A 40 -8.89 -17.40 -3.33
C LYS A 40 -7.86 -18.17 -2.51
N ALA A 41 -7.60 -19.43 -2.86
CA ALA A 41 -6.59 -20.25 -2.19
C ALA A 41 -5.17 -19.71 -2.43
N SER A 42 -4.83 -19.35 -3.67
CA SER A 42 -3.54 -18.70 -3.98
C SER A 42 -3.36 -17.41 -3.19
N ALA A 43 -4.38 -16.53 -3.18
CA ALA A 43 -4.35 -15.29 -2.43
C ALA A 43 -4.13 -15.52 -0.93
N ALA A 44 -4.77 -16.54 -0.33
CA ALA A 44 -4.60 -16.86 1.08
C ALA A 44 -3.18 -17.39 1.40
N VAL A 45 -2.59 -18.19 0.51
CA VAL A 45 -1.20 -18.64 0.64
C VAL A 45 -0.24 -17.47 0.52
N ASP A 46 -0.43 -16.61 -0.49
CA ASP A 46 0.37 -15.41 -0.71
C ASP A 46 0.31 -14.46 0.49
N ASP A 47 -0.86 -14.29 1.10
CA ASP A 47 -1.05 -13.46 2.28
C ASP A 47 -0.30 -13.99 3.50
N SER A 48 -0.38 -15.30 3.75
CA SER A 48 0.33 -15.93 4.86
C SER A 48 1.84 -15.88 4.66
N ALA A 49 2.32 -16.17 3.45
CA ALA A 49 3.74 -16.12 3.14
C ALA A 49 4.28 -14.69 3.22
N TYR A 50 3.57 -13.72 2.64
CA TYR A 50 4.00 -12.32 2.64
C TYR A 50 4.04 -11.74 4.05
N THR A 51 3.00 -11.98 4.86
CA THR A 51 2.96 -11.51 6.25
C THR A 51 4.12 -12.11 7.05
N ARG A 52 4.36 -13.41 6.90
CA ARG A 52 5.45 -14.12 7.59
C ARG A 52 6.82 -13.59 7.18
N LEU A 53 7.10 -13.46 5.88
CA LEU A 53 8.37 -12.93 5.39
C LEU A 53 8.63 -11.49 5.85
N TRP A 54 7.56 -10.69 5.98
CA TRP A 54 7.67 -9.33 6.48
C TRP A 54 7.90 -9.30 7.99
N GLU A 55 7.21 -10.15 8.75
CA GLU A 55 7.43 -10.31 10.20
C GLU A 55 8.85 -10.81 10.49
N GLU A 56 9.30 -11.87 9.80
CA GLU A 56 10.65 -12.43 9.92
C GLU A 56 11.73 -11.39 9.60
N ARG A 57 11.58 -10.65 8.49
CA ARG A 57 12.51 -9.58 8.13
C ARG A 57 12.55 -8.47 9.17
N ASN A 58 11.40 -8.10 9.74
CA ASN A 58 11.33 -7.07 10.75
C ASN A 58 11.89 -7.54 12.10
N GLU A 59 11.68 -8.81 12.47
CA GLU A 59 12.31 -9.42 13.64
C GLU A 59 13.82 -9.52 13.49
N GLU A 60 14.29 -9.93 12.31
CA GLU A 60 15.72 -9.98 11.97
C GLU A 60 16.34 -8.58 12.08
N ALA A 61 15.71 -7.55 11.52
CA ALA A 61 16.21 -6.17 11.65
C ALA A 61 16.12 -5.58 13.06
N LEU A 62 15.12 -5.98 13.85
CA LEU A 62 15.08 -5.66 15.28
C LEU A 62 16.23 -6.35 16.03
N SER A 63 16.60 -7.57 15.60
CA SER A 63 17.71 -8.33 16.20
C SER A 63 19.10 -7.90 15.74
N GLU A 64 19.23 -7.38 14.52
CA GLU A 64 20.51 -7.02 13.89
C GLU A 64 20.93 -5.55 14.13
N GLY A 65 20.07 -4.67 14.66
CA GLY A 65 20.49 -3.26 14.71
C GLY A 65 19.69 -2.20 15.47
N LEU A 66 18.67 -2.48 16.30
CA LEU A 66 18.06 -1.43 17.14
C LEU A 66 17.48 -1.99 18.44
N ALA A 67 18.23 -1.83 19.53
CA ALA A 67 17.68 -1.83 20.87
C ALA A 67 16.65 -0.68 21.00
N VAL A 68 15.36 -1.01 20.93
CA VAL A 68 14.30 -0.07 21.31
C VAL A 68 14.45 0.16 22.82
N SER A 69 14.95 1.33 23.18
CA SER A 69 14.93 1.78 24.57
C SER A 69 13.48 1.78 25.06
N HIS A 70 13.27 1.10 26.19
CA HIS A 70 12.04 1.16 26.96
C HIS A 70 11.66 2.64 27.18
N VAL A 71 10.56 3.06 26.56
CA VAL A 71 9.91 4.32 26.94
C VAL A 71 9.33 4.14 28.35
N LYS A 72 10.09 4.54 29.37
CA LYS A 72 9.51 4.94 30.65
C LYS A 72 8.64 6.16 30.37
N GLN A 73 7.35 6.06 30.68
CA GLN A 73 6.44 7.21 30.64
C GLN A 73 6.95 8.30 31.58
N ASP A 74 7.44 9.43 31.05
CA ASP A 74 7.61 10.65 31.83
C ASP A 74 6.32 11.46 31.77
N LYS A 75 5.58 11.46 32.88
CA LYS A 75 4.30 12.16 33.07
C LYS A 75 4.47 13.66 33.35
N ARG A 76 5.50 14.32 32.84
CA ARG A 76 5.73 15.75 33.12
C ARG A 76 6.12 16.52 31.86
N LYS A 77 5.11 17.13 31.21
CA LYS A 77 5.14 18.49 30.62
C LYS A 77 3.87 18.72 29.78
N THR A 78 2.77 19.06 30.46
CA THR A 78 1.71 19.89 29.86
C THR A 78 1.95 21.32 30.34
N ARG A 79 2.23 22.25 29.41
CA ARG A 79 2.06 23.69 29.63
C ARG A 79 1.26 24.25 28.46
N PRO A 80 0.27 25.11 28.70
CA PRO A 80 -0.62 25.58 27.64
C PRO A 80 0.06 26.68 26.81
N VAL A 81 -0.11 26.61 25.50
CA VAL A 81 0.23 27.70 24.57
C VAL A 81 -0.89 28.74 24.63
N ARG A 82 -0.52 29.99 24.92
CA ARG A 82 -1.43 31.14 25.01
C ARG A 82 -1.50 31.81 23.64
N LEU A 83 -2.71 32.01 23.12
CA LEU A 83 -3.00 32.87 21.96
C LEU A 83 -2.76 34.34 22.30
N ALA A 84 -2.09 35.06 21.39
CA ALA A 84 -2.17 36.50 21.22
C ALA A 84 -1.95 36.82 19.74
N GLY A 85 -2.78 37.69 19.17
CA GLY A 85 -2.87 37.98 17.73
C GLY A 85 -2.17 39.26 17.28
N LYS A 86 -2.53 39.64 16.03
CA LYS A 86 -2.19 40.86 15.24
C LYS A 86 -0.86 40.74 14.45
N SER A 87 -0.69 41.28 13.23
CA SER A 87 -1.54 41.83 12.16
C SER A 87 -0.64 42.25 10.97
N MET A 88 -1.23 42.46 9.79
CA MET A 88 -0.83 43.41 8.71
C MET A 88 0.19 43.01 7.60
N GLN A 89 -0.38 42.97 6.38
CA GLN A 89 -0.01 43.58 5.07
C GLN A 89 1.29 43.25 4.29
N LYS A 90 1.06 42.56 3.16
CA LYS A 90 1.34 42.88 1.73
C LYS A 90 2.70 43.49 1.33
N LYS A 91 3.41 42.79 0.42
CA LYS A 91 3.95 43.38 -0.83
C LYS A 91 4.32 42.30 -1.86
N GLU A 92 3.91 42.57 -3.09
CA GLU A 92 4.31 41.90 -4.33
C GLU A 92 5.77 42.23 -4.68
N THR A 93 6.45 41.32 -5.39
CA THR A 93 7.27 41.59 -6.59
C THR A 93 7.78 40.26 -7.15
N GLY A 94 7.56 40.02 -8.43
CA GLY A 94 8.18 38.90 -9.15
C GLY A 94 9.64 39.18 -9.52
N ASN A 95 10.42 38.13 -9.75
CA ASN A 95 11.26 38.03 -10.95
C ASN A 95 11.79 36.59 -11.15
N THR A 96 11.67 36.15 -12.39
CA THR A 96 12.47 35.21 -13.17
C THR A 96 13.82 34.77 -12.60
N ALA A 97 14.05 33.45 -12.49
CA ALA A 97 15.38 32.82 -12.57
C ALA A 97 15.28 31.28 -12.76
N GLN A 98 15.64 30.82 -13.95
CA GLN A 98 16.29 29.51 -14.20
C GLN A 98 17.74 29.85 -14.62
N PRO A 99 18.73 28.93 -14.60
CA PRO A 99 18.72 27.54 -14.11
C PRO A 99 19.90 27.22 -13.16
N GLY A 100 19.62 26.58 -12.02
CA GLY A 100 20.65 26.04 -11.13
C GLY A 100 20.75 24.53 -11.28
N LYS A 101 21.86 24.05 -11.87
CA LYS A 101 22.24 22.64 -11.91
C LYS A 101 22.45 22.14 -10.48
N ASN A 102 21.57 21.28 -9.98
CA ASN A 102 21.87 20.45 -8.83
C ASN A 102 21.74 18.98 -9.24
N GLU A 103 22.89 18.37 -9.48
CA GLU A 103 23.06 16.93 -9.60
C GLU A 103 22.58 16.25 -8.32
N ILE A 104 21.39 15.67 -8.34
CA ILE A 104 21.01 14.70 -7.31
C ILE A 104 21.58 13.35 -7.76
N LYS A 105 22.79 13.04 -7.27
CA LYS A 105 23.34 11.69 -7.29
C LYS A 105 22.30 10.72 -6.73
N GLY A 106 21.97 9.71 -7.52
CA GLY A 106 21.06 8.64 -7.13
C GLY A 106 21.50 7.98 -5.82
N LYS A 107 20.54 7.80 -4.93
CA LYS A 107 20.60 6.80 -3.86
C LYS A 107 19.42 5.83 -4.08
N MET A 108 19.65 4.85 -4.94
CA MET A 108 18.97 3.57 -4.89
C MET A 108 19.89 2.61 -4.12
N ALA A 109 19.60 2.36 -2.84
CA ALA A 109 20.09 1.21 -2.08
C ALA A 109 19.28 1.09 -0.78
N GLY A 110 18.91 -0.14 -0.45
CA GLY A 110 17.85 -0.51 0.50
C GLY A 110 17.85 0.21 1.85
N ASP A 111 16.66 0.64 2.26
CA ASP A 111 16.41 0.94 3.66
C ASP A 111 16.07 -0.35 4.37
N GLY A 112 16.89 -0.69 5.37
CA GLY A 112 16.62 -1.77 6.29
C GLY A 112 15.32 -1.54 7.07
N PRO A 113 14.77 -2.59 7.69
CA PRO A 113 13.51 -2.49 8.43
C PRO A 113 13.71 -1.70 9.73
N GLY A 114 12.74 -0.84 10.04
CA GLY A 114 12.67 -0.15 11.35
C GLY A 114 12.72 1.38 11.33
N LYS A 115 12.96 2.05 10.19
CA LYS A 115 12.71 3.49 10.09
C LYS A 115 11.30 3.75 9.59
N LYS A 116 10.47 4.47 10.38
CA LYS A 116 9.24 5.07 9.87
C LYS A 116 9.60 5.97 8.68
N ARG A 117 9.29 5.50 7.48
CA ARG A 117 9.55 6.25 6.23
C ARG A 117 8.63 7.45 6.08
N PHE A 118 7.42 7.34 6.63
CA PHE A 118 6.38 8.35 6.46
C PHE A 118 5.89 8.86 7.82
N ASP A 119 5.84 10.19 8.00
CA ASP A 119 5.15 10.82 9.13
C ASP A 119 3.67 11.02 8.79
N VAL A 120 2.89 9.94 8.92
CA VAL A 120 1.48 9.90 8.52
C VAL A 120 0.57 10.17 9.71
N THR A 121 -0.24 11.22 9.62
CA THR A 121 -1.23 11.55 10.66
C THR A 121 -2.35 10.50 10.74
N PRO A 122 -3.06 10.36 11.88
CA PRO A 122 -4.20 9.44 11.97
C PRO A 122 -5.29 9.69 10.91
N ALA A 123 -5.50 10.95 10.53
CA ALA A 123 -6.45 11.33 9.50
C ALA A 123 -6.01 10.85 8.10
N GLU A 124 -4.72 10.99 7.78
CA GLU A 124 -4.16 10.49 6.53
C GLU A 124 -4.13 8.97 6.48
N LYS A 125 -3.82 8.28 7.59
CA LYS A 125 -3.92 6.82 7.66
C LYS A 125 -5.34 6.34 7.34
N ARG A 126 -6.35 7.02 7.89
CA ARG A 126 -7.76 6.71 7.62
C ARG A 126 -8.12 6.95 6.16
N LEU A 127 -7.69 8.08 5.60
CA LEU A 127 -7.91 8.41 4.19
C LEU A 127 -7.23 7.39 3.25
N LEU A 128 -5.99 7.02 3.57
CA LEU A 128 -5.22 6.03 2.82
C LEU A 128 -5.90 4.65 2.88
N ALA A 129 -6.39 4.23 4.05
CA ALA A 129 -7.12 2.97 4.19
C ALA A 129 -8.42 2.96 3.39
N LYS A 130 -9.13 4.10 3.32
CA LYS A 130 -10.33 4.26 2.49
C LYS A 130 -10.04 4.14 0.99
N ALA A 131 -8.96 4.77 0.53
CA ALA A 131 -8.52 4.65 -0.86
C ALA A 131 -8.14 3.20 -1.20
N VAL A 132 -7.31 2.57 -0.37
CA VAL A 132 -6.90 1.15 -0.54
C VAL A 132 -8.11 0.22 -0.54
N TYR A 133 -9.10 0.48 0.33
CA TYR A 133 -10.32 -0.30 0.35
C TYR A 133 -11.11 -0.15 -0.96
N GLY A 134 -11.27 1.06 -1.50
CA GLY A 134 -11.97 1.25 -2.76
C GLY A 134 -11.27 0.57 -3.95
N GLU A 135 -9.94 0.67 -4.03
CA GLU A 135 -9.18 0.16 -5.19
C GLU A 135 -8.88 -1.34 -5.14
N ALA A 136 -8.73 -1.90 -3.94
CA ALA A 136 -8.23 -3.27 -3.76
C ALA A 136 -9.13 -4.11 -2.84
N ARG A 137 -10.42 -3.75 -2.73
CA ARG A 137 -11.40 -4.63 -2.08
C ARG A 137 -11.52 -5.94 -2.85
N GLY A 138 -11.33 -7.05 -2.15
CA GLY A 138 -11.38 -8.39 -2.75
C GLY A 138 -10.01 -8.93 -3.15
N GLU A 139 -8.99 -8.07 -3.28
CA GLU A 139 -7.60 -8.49 -3.53
C GLU A 139 -6.99 -9.18 -2.30
N SER A 140 -5.88 -9.87 -2.51
CA SER A 140 -5.05 -10.40 -1.42
C SER A 140 -4.54 -9.27 -0.51
N PHE A 141 -4.24 -9.57 0.75
CA PHE A 141 -3.54 -8.65 1.65
C PHE A 141 -2.26 -8.09 1.01
N LYS A 142 -1.45 -8.93 0.35
CA LYS A 142 -0.28 -8.46 -0.41
C LYS A 142 -0.65 -7.44 -1.49
N GLY A 143 -1.77 -7.65 -2.20
CA GLY A 143 -2.30 -6.69 -3.18
C GLY A 143 -2.76 -5.38 -2.55
N GLN A 144 -3.37 -5.41 -1.37
CA GLN A 144 -3.73 -4.19 -0.65
C GLN A 144 -2.51 -3.41 -0.14
N VAL A 145 -1.46 -4.12 0.31
CA VAL A 145 -0.18 -3.49 0.67
C VAL A 145 0.46 -2.87 -0.56
N ALA A 146 0.38 -3.53 -1.72
CA ALA A 146 0.89 -3.01 -2.98
C ALA A 146 0.26 -1.66 -3.39
N VAL A 147 -1.07 -1.54 -3.31
CA VAL A 147 -1.75 -0.27 -3.61
C VAL A 147 -1.41 0.81 -2.58
N ALA A 148 -1.34 0.46 -1.30
CA ALA A 148 -0.90 1.40 -0.26
C ALA A 148 0.52 1.91 -0.51
N ALA A 149 1.44 1.02 -0.89
CA ALA A 149 2.81 1.36 -1.22
C ALA A 149 2.90 2.28 -2.44
N VAL A 150 2.12 2.03 -3.51
CA VAL A 150 2.07 2.94 -4.68
C VAL A 150 1.67 4.36 -4.27
N ILE A 151 0.65 4.51 -3.40
CA ILE A 151 0.22 5.83 -2.95
C ILE A 151 1.36 6.55 -2.21
N LEU A 152 2.07 5.84 -1.33
CA LEU A 152 3.20 6.38 -0.60
C LEU A 152 4.40 6.69 -1.52
N ASN A 153 4.72 5.81 -2.47
CA ASN A 153 5.77 6.02 -3.48
C ASN A 153 5.48 7.27 -4.32
N ARG A 154 4.21 7.55 -4.64
CA ARG A 154 3.82 8.79 -5.32
C ARG A 154 4.15 10.02 -4.48
N THR A 155 3.96 9.99 -3.16
CA THR A 155 4.32 11.14 -2.31
C THR A 155 5.81 11.46 -2.29
N GLU A 156 6.67 10.49 -2.63
CA GLU A 156 8.12 10.68 -2.73
C GLU A 156 8.60 10.92 -4.17
N HIS A 157 7.74 10.76 -5.17
CA HIS A 157 8.11 10.82 -6.57
C HIS A 157 7.79 12.21 -7.16
N ALA A 158 8.79 12.87 -7.73
CA ALA A 158 8.72 14.27 -8.19
C ALA A 158 7.63 14.58 -9.24
N ALA A 159 7.09 13.56 -9.92
CA ALA A 159 5.99 13.72 -10.88
C ALA A 159 4.58 13.75 -10.25
N PHE A 160 4.47 13.62 -8.93
CA PHE A 160 3.20 13.54 -8.19
C PHE A 160 3.17 14.54 -7.03
N PRO A 161 1.99 14.82 -6.47
CA PRO A 161 1.87 15.61 -5.25
C PRO A 161 2.64 14.97 -4.08
N ASP A 162 3.23 15.81 -3.24
CA ASP A 162 4.07 15.44 -2.09
C ASP A 162 3.26 15.11 -0.81
N SER A 163 1.94 14.98 -0.91
CA SER A 163 1.06 14.66 0.21
C SER A 163 0.08 13.55 -0.13
N ILE A 164 -0.26 12.71 0.87
CA ILE A 164 -1.21 11.61 0.71
C ILE A 164 -2.55 12.12 0.20
N ARG A 165 -3.03 13.24 0.75
CA ARG A 165 -4.26 13.89 0.28
C ARG A 165 -4.13 14.36 -1.16
N GLY A 166 -3.01 15.00 -1.53
CA GLY A 166 -2.78 15.45 -2.90
C GLY A 166 -2.79 14.29 -3.90
N VAL A 167 -2.12 13.19 -3.58
CA VAL A 167 -2.11 11.98 -4.40
C VAL A 167 -3.51 11.38 -4.54
N ILE A 168 -4.24 11.19 -3.43
CA ILE A 168 -5.56 10.55 -3.43
C ILE A 168 -6.59 11.37 -4.20
N TYR A 169 -6.59 12.70 -4.07
CA TYR A 169 -7.56 13.56 -4.75
C TYR A 169 -7.10 14.06 -6.12
N GLN A 170 -5.97 13.57 -6.64
CA GLN A 170 -5.57 13.83 -8.01
C GLN A 170 -6.66 13.32 -8.96
N LYS A 171 -7.05 14.17 -9.93
CA LYS A 171 -8.16 13.88 -10.85
C LYS A 171 -7.94 12.52 -11.54
N ASN A 172 -8.95 11.65 -11.46
CA ASN A 172 -8.99 10.31 -12.06
C ASN A 172 -7.89 9.35 -11.57
N ALA A 173 -7.23 9.63 -10.44
CA ALA A 173 -6.17 8.76 -9.92
C ALA A 173 -6.70 7.54 -9.17
N PHE A 174 -7.88 7.66 -8.55
CA PHE A 174 -8.50 6.61 -7.73
C PHE A 174 -10.02 6.62 -7.94
N THR A 175 -10.55 5.47 -8.37
CA THR A 175 -11.98 5.23 -8.57
C THR A 175 -12.78 5.42 -7.28
N ALA A 176 -12.17 5.11 -6.13
CA ALA A 176 -12.77 5.32 -4.81
C ALA A 176 -13.24 6.77 -4.60
N VAL A 177 -12.55 7.75 -5.19
CA VAL A 177 -12.90 9.17 -5.10
C VAL A 177 -14.00 9.54 -6.08
N SER A 178 -13.89 9.13 -7.35
CA SER A 178 -14.91 9.43 -8.37
C SER A 178 -16.26 8.80 -8.05
N ASP A 179 -16.25 7.61 -7.47
CA ASP A 179 -17.44 6.82 -7.20
C ASP A 179 -18.05 7.12 -5.82
N GLY A 180 -17.49 8.10 -5.10
CA GLY A 180 -17.92 8.50 -3.75
C GLY A 180 -17.61 7.48 -2.65
N GLN A 181 -17.00 6.34 -2.99
CA GLN A 181 -16.68 5.26 -2.04
C GLN A 181 -15.63 5.65 -0.99
N ILE A 182 -14.92 6.75 -1.18
CA ILE A 182 -13.99 7.31 -0.18
C ILE A 182 -14.72 7.62 1.15
N GLN A 183 -16.04 7.75 1.14
CA GLN A 183 -16.85 7.92 2.36
C GLN A 183 -17.05 6.63 3.15
N LEU A 184 -16.91 5.46 2.53
CA LEU A 184 -17.09 4.16 3.18
C LEU A 184 -16.05 3.93 4.28
N GLU A 185 -16.41 3.10 5.26
CA GLU A 185 -15.50 2.65 6.31
C GLU A 185 -14.60 1.52 5.77
N PRO A 186 -13.27 1.64 5.89
CA PRO A 186 -12.37 0.61 5.42
C PRO A 186 -12.45 -0.63 6.32
N ASP A 187 -12.25 -1.81 5.73
CA ASP A 187 -12.18 -3.04 6.52
C ASP A 187 -10.85 -3.17 7.29
N ALA A 188 -10.80 -4.11 8.23
CA ALA A 188 -9.60 -4.34 9.03
C ALA A 188 -8.39 -4.80 8.20
N LYS A 189 -8.60 -5.36 7.00
CA LYS A 189 -7.53 -5.82 6.12
C LYS A 189 -6.83 -4.62 5.46
N ALA A 190 -7.60 -3.67 4.95
CA ALA A 190 -7.10 -2.44 4.36
C ALA A 190 -6.34 -1.59 5.40
N VAL A 191 -6.88 -1.47 6.62
CA VAL A 191 -6.20 -0.76 7.71
C VAL A 191 -4.84 -1.39 8.03
N ARG A 192 -4.78 -2.72 8.14
CA ARG A 192 -3.50 -3.43 8.38
C ARG A 192 -2.52 -3.27 7.22
N ALA A 193 -3.02 -3.30 5.98
CA ALA A 193 -2.18 -3.17 4.80
C ALA A 193 -1.50 -1.79 4.75
N VAL A 194 -2.25 -0.74 5.12
CA VAL A 194 -1.71 0.61 5.26
C VAL A 194 -0.64 0.69 6.34
N GLU A 195 -0.89 0.11 7.52
CA GLU A 195 0.12 0.11 8.59
C GLU A 195 1.40 -0.61 8.18
N MET A 196 1.31 -1.69 7.41
CA MET A 196 2.46 -2.40 6.86
C MET A 196 3.23 -1.56 5.84
N ALA A 197 2.52 -0.87 4.93
CA ALA A 197 3.15 0.00 3.94
C ALA A 197 3.86 1.21 4.57
N ILE A 198 3.26 1.84 5.59
CA ILE A 198 3.87 2.94 6.36
C ILE A 198 5.17 2.51 7.05
N GLN A 199 5.25 1.25 7.46
CA GLN A 199 6.44 0.64 8.06
C GLN A 199 7.49 0.20 7.01
N GLY A 200 7.26 0.51 5.72
CA GLY A 200 8.19 0.23 4.63
C GLY A 200 7.88 -1.05 3.84
N GLY A 201 6.75 -1.70 4.09
CA GLY A 201 6.28 -2.82 3.28
C GLY A 201 5.92 -2.37 1.86
N ASP A 202 6.80 -2.64 0.90
CA ASP A 202 6.53 -2.39 -0.52
C ASP A 202 6.78 -3.64 -1.37
N PRO A 203 5.74 -4.44 -1.68
CA PRO A 203 5.87 -5.60 -2.54
C PRO A 203 6.03 -5.23 -4.02
N THR A 204 5.85 -3.95 -4.37
CA THR A 204 5.91 -3.44 -5.75
C THR A 204 7.29 -3.00 -6.20
N GLN A 205 8.24 -2.90 -5.26
CA GLN A 205 9.61 -2.43 -5.50
C GLN A 205 9.66 -1.00 -6.08
N GLY A 206 8.87 -0.09 -5.54
CA GLY A 206 8.88 1.32 -5.93
C GLY A 206 7.93 1.68 -7.07
N ALA A 207 6.94 0.85 -7.38
CA ALA A 207 5.98 1.16 -8.44
C ALA A 207 5.18 2.44 -8.09
N VAL A 208 4.85 3.21 -9.11
CA VAL A 208 4.03 4.44 -9.00
C VAL A 208 2.77 4.37 -9.86
N TYR A 209 2.63 3.33 -10.68
CA TYR A 209 1.45 3.02 -11.46
C TYR A 209 0.99 1.60 -11.22
N TYR A 210 -0.32 1.38 -11.40
CA TYR A 210 -0.89 0.06 -11.53
C TYR A 210 -2.15 0.10 -12.39
N TYR A 211 -2.52 -1.04 -12.96
CA TYR A 211 -3.77 -1.23 -13.69
C TYR A 211 -4.19 -2.69 -13.64
N ASN A 212 -5.48 -2.94 -13.84
CA ASN A 212 -6.00 -4.28 -14.07
C ASN A 212 -6.10 -4.51 -15.60
N PRO A 213 -5.26 -5.39 -16.20
CA PRO A 213 -5.24 -5.61 -17.64
C PRO A 213 -6.50 -6.27 -18.19
N GLU A 214 -7.38 -6.82 -17.33
CA GLU A 214 -8.63 -7.44 -17.77
C GLU A 214 -9.76 -6.42 -17.99
N ILE A 215 -9.66 -5.22 -17.39
CA ILE A 215 -10.72 -4.20 -17.43
C ILE A 215 -10.24 -2.82 -17.90
N ALA A 216 -8.93 -2.55 -17.84
CA ALA A 216 -8.40 -1.26 -18.25
C ALA A 216 -8.46 -1.11 -19.77
N THR A 217 -8.89 0.05 -20.23
CA THR A 217 -8.98 0.40 -21.67
C THR A 217 -7.99 1.50 -22.06
N SER A 218 -6.98 1.78 -21.22
CA SER A 218 -6.06 2.90 -21.42
C SER A 218 -4.81 2.46 -22.17
N GLU A 219 -4.75 2.76 -23.46
CA GLU A 219 -3.57 2.51 -24.32
C GLU A 219 -2.30 3.15 -23.75
N TRP A 220 -2.43 4.32 -23.11
CA TRP A 220 -1.30 5.00 -22.48
C TRP A 220 -0.72 4.16 -21.33
N MET A 221 -1.56 3.59 -20.47
CA MET A 221 -1.12 2.73 -19.36
C MET A 221 -0.44 1.47 -19.89
N GLU A 222 -1.02 0.84 -20.91
CA GLU A 222 -0.45 -0.37 -21.53
C GLU A 222 0.92 -0.09 -22.16
N LYS A 223 1.04 1.00 -22.91
CA LYS A 223 2.31 1.42 -23.52
C LYS A 223 3.35 1.78 -22.46
N LYS A 224 2.96 2.49 -21.40
CA LYS A 224 3.86 2.87 -20.31
C LYS A 224 4.35 1.63 -19.56
N ALA A 225 3.45 0.71 -19.23
CA ALA A 225 3.77 -0.57 -18.59
C ALA A 225 4.69 -1.44 -19.45
N SER A 226 4.49 -1.47 -20.76
CA SER A 226 5.33 -2.26 -21.68
C SER A 226 6.79 -1.80 -21.73
N ASN A 227 7.06 -0.54 -21.39
CA ASN A 227 8.40 0.04 -21.32
C ASN A 227 8.98 0.07 -19.90
N SER A 228 8.34 -0.59 -18.93
CA SER A 228 8.69 -0.51 -17.52
C SER A 228 8.93 -1.91 -16.93
N LYS A 229 9.65 -1.98 -15.81
CA LYS A 229 9.79 -3.24 -15.06
C LYS A 229 8.45 -3.57 -14.41
N LYS A 230 7.75 -4.56 -14.95
CA LYS A 230 6.42 -4.96 -14.49
C LYS A 230 6.47 -6.04 -13.43
N MET A 231 5.49 -6.03 -12.54
CA MET A 231 5.14 -7.19 -11.74
C MET A 231 3.63 -7.32 -11.59
N ARG A 232 3.14 -8.55 -11.43
CA ARG A 232 1.72 -8.81 -11.21
C ARG A 232 1.50 -9.28 -9.77
N ILE A 233 0.58 -8.65 -9.07
CA ILE A 233 0.11 -9.05 -7.74
C ILE A 233 -1.41 -9.06 -7.80
N GLY A 234 -2.01 -10.24 -7.63
CA GLY A 234 -3.44 -10.41 -7.83
C GLY A 234 -3.86 -10.07 -9.26
N GLU A 235 -4.89 -9.24 -9.39
CA GLU A 235 -5.42 -8.83 -10.69
C GLU A 235 -4.74 -7.59 -11.26
N HIS A 236 -3.76 -7.02 -10.54
CA HIS A 236 -3.11 -5.78 -10.91
C HIS A 236 -1.67 -5.99 -11.39
N VAL A 237 -1.30 -5.22 -12.42
CA VAL A 237 0.08 -5.07 -12.90
C VAL A 237 0.60 -3.73 -12.37
N PHE A 238 1.74 -3.77 -11.66
CA PHE A 238 2.43 -2.64 -11.04
C PHE A 238 3.72 -2.30 -11.81
N PHE A 239 4.03 -1.01 -11.96
CA PHE A 239 5.22 -0.51 -12.66
C PHE A 239 5.55 0.95 -12.34
#